data_AF-A0A118LBE3-F1
#
_entry.id   AF-A0A118LBE3-F1
#
_cell.length_a   1.000
_cell.length_b   1.000
_cell.length_c   1.000
_cell.angle_alpha   90.00
_cell.angle_beta   90.00
_cell.angle_gamma   90.00
#
_symmetry.space_group_name_H-M   'P 1'
#
loop_
_entity.id
_entity.type
_entity.pdbx_description
1 polymer ?
#
loop_
_entity_poly.entity_id
_entity_poly.type
_entity_poly.pdbx_seq_one_letter_code
_entity_poly.pdbx_strand_id
1 'polypeptide(L)'
;MKQTIVVILVGASAGLIAFVGALRISGYIQQRRATALKSRPVKAPTLSFHYYPGAPKGYAGYTDRNSMLQTVTDDLVDHDADWQFTTIGFAKGFLSTVLLRTGESDDSHYIFSVVNRSDSDATAIRWLSRMQTKGTDNALPSTSNLKSVVCGIASDISIDGPRRTKFWGEARGDCSENSEEGRVSSERLRELTILMRNAEQRGESLAAGAQIFPWYERI
;
A
#
# COMPACT_ATOMS: atom_id res chain seq x y z
N MET A 1 19.97 -7.17 84.84
CA MET A 1 20.30 -7.72 83.49
C MET A 1 19.09 -8.41 82.82
N LYS A 2 17.96 -7.71 82.58
CA LYS A 2 16.82 -8.29 81.80
C LYS A 2 16.24 -7.33 80.74
N GLN A 3 16.56 -6.03 80.78
CA GLN A 3 16.02 -5.04 79.85
C GLN A 3 16.84 -4.88 78.55
N THR A 4 18.11 -5.25 78.53
CA THR A 4 18.99 -5.05 77.37
C THR A 4 18.74 -6.05 76.23
N ILE A 5 18.20 -7.24 76.53
CA ILE A 5 18.02 -8.33 75.55
C ILE A 5 16.77 -8.10 74.69
N VAL A 6 15.73 -7.45 75.22
CA VAL A 6 14.47 -7.22 74.50
C VAL A 6 14.63 -6.15 73.39
N VAL A 7 15.46 -5.13 73.62
CA VAL A 7 15.68 -4.04 72.64
C VAL A 7 16.44 -4.54 71.40
N ILE A 8 17.36 -5.48 71.57
CA ILE A 8 18.14 -6.06 70.46
C ILE A 8 17.24 -6.96 69.57
N LEU A 9 16.30 -7.70 70.17
CA LEU A 9 15.41 -8.58 69.41
C LEU A 9 14.40 -7.81 68.54
N VAL A 10 13.89 -6.67 69.05
CA VAL A 10 12.94 -5.80 68.31
C VAL A 10 13.66 -5.00 67.21
N GLY A 11 14.90 -4.54 67.46
CA GLY A 11 15.71 -3.86 66.44
C GLY A 11 16.06 -4.75 65.25
N ALA A 12 16.38 -6.03 65.49
CA ALA A 12 16.71 -6.99 64.44
C ALA A 12 15.50 -7.36 63.57
N SER A 13 14.29 -7.42 64.14
CA SER A 13 13.07 -7.76 63.42
C SER A 13 12.53 -6.59 62.59
N ALA A 14 12.66 -5.34 63.06
CA ALA A 14 12.34 -4.16 62.25
C ALA A 14 13.29 -3.99 61.05
N GLY A 15 14.59 -4.25 61.23
CA GLY A 15 15.57 -4.21 60.15
C GLY A 15 15.33 -5.24 59.05
N LEU A 16 14.91 -6.46 59.42
CA LEU A 16 14.59 -7.52 58.46
C LEU A 16 13.34 -7.19 57.63
N ILE A 17 12.30 -6.62 58.26
CA ILE A 17 11.07 -6.22 57.56
C ILE A 17 11.35 -5.07 56.58
N ALA A 18 12.16 -4.08 56.99
CA ALA A 18 12.56 -2.98 56.12
C ALA A 18 13.43 -3.47 54.93
N PHE A 19 14.33 -4.43 55.16
CA PHE A 19 15.18 -4.99 54.11
C PHE A 19 14.39 -5.85 53.11
N VAL A 20 13.46 -6.69 53.58
CA VAL A 20 12.56 -7.46 52.71
C VAL A 20 11.62 -6.55 51.93
N GLY A 21 11.15 -5.47 52.55
CA GLY A 21 10.39 -4.41 51.88
C GLY A 21 11.20 -3.73 50.76
N ALA A 22 12.44 -3.36 51.03
CA ALA A 22 13.34 -2.74 50.06
C ALA A 22 13.68 -3.68 48.89
N LEU A 23 13.91 -4.97 49.15
CA LEU A 23 14.15 -5.96 48.09
C LEU A 23 12.92 -6.19 47.21
N ARG A 24 11.72 -6.23 47.80
CA ARG A 24 10.46 -6.33 47.02
C ARG A 24 10.19 -5.09 46.19
N ILE A 25 10.46 -3.89 46.72
CA ILE A 25 10.32 -2.63 45.99
C ILE A 25 11.35 -2.55 44.85
N SER A 26 12.60 -2.97 45.09
CA SER A 26 13.64 -3.04 44.07
C SER A 26 13.27 -4.00 42.93
N GLY A 27 12.80 -5.20 43.26
CA GLY A 27 12.31 -6.17 42.27
C GLY A 27 11.08 -5.67 41.50
N TYR A 28 10.15 -4.97 42.18
CA TYR A 28 8.99 -4.36 41.55
C TYR A 28 9.36 -3.20 40.61
N ILE A 29 10.35 -2.38 40.97
CA ILE A 29 10.88 -1.30 40.12
C ILE A 29 11.65 -1.87 38.92
N GLN A 30 12.42 -2.95 39.11
CA GLN A 30 13.10 -3.64 38.02
C GLN A 30 12.12 -4.33 37.07
N GLN A 31 11.05 -4.96 37.58
CA GLN A 31 9.97 -5.49 36.75
C GLN A 31 9.19 -4.38 36.04
N ARG A 32 8.92 -3.22 36.69
CA ARG A 32 8.33 -2.05 36.03
C ARG A 32 9.23 -1.47 34.95
N ARG A 33 10.54 -1.43 35.14
CA ARG A 33 11.51 -0.99 34.10
C ARG A 33 11.64 -2.00 32.97
N ALA A 34 11.62 -3.31 33.26
CA ALA A 34 11.63 -4.36 32.25
C ALA A 34 10.31 -4.45 31.46
N THR A 35 9.17 -4.15 32.08
CA THR A 35 7.86 -4.07 31.39
C THR A 35 7.62 -2.73 30.69
N ALA A 36 8.23 -1.62 31.15
CA ALA A 36 8.26 -0.35 30.43
C ALA A 36 9.20 -0.35 29.21
N LEU A 37 10.11 -1.33 29.14
CA LEU A 37 10.94 -1.67 27.97
C LEU A 37 10.35 -2.84 27.17
N LYS A 38 9.03 -3.08 27.24
CA LYS A 38 8.36 -3.65 26.07
C LYS A 38 8.58 -2.67 24.94
N SER A 39 9.50 -2.99 24.05
CA SER A 39 9.71 -2.31 22.78
C SER A 39 8.33 -1.97 22.24
N ARG A 40 8.03 -0.67 22.14
CA ARG A 40 6.92 -0.20 21.33
C ARG A 40 7.11 -0.94 20.01
N PRO A 41 6.14 -1.77 19.53
CA PRO A 41 6.31 -2.41 18.25
C PRO A 41 6.66 -1.29 17.29
N VAL A 42 7.83 -1.38 16.65
CA VAL A 42 8.22 -0.45 15.59
C VAL A 42 7.04 -0.52 14.63
N LYS A 43 6.18 0.50 14.64
CA LYS A 43 5.03 0.56 13.76
C LYS A 43 5.64 0.42 12.38
N ALA A 44 5.40 -0.71 11.72
CA ALA A 44 5.84 -0.91 10.35
C ALA A 44 5.44 0.36 9.58
N PRO A 45 6.36 0.98 8.81
CA PRO A 45 6.08 2.25 8.15
C PRO A 45 4.78 2.07 7.39
N THR A 46 3.74 2.81 7.76
CA THR A 46 2.40 2.60 7.23
C THR A 46 2.26 3.39 5.94
N LEU A 47 1.77 2.76 4.87
CA LEU A 47 1.51 3.45 3.60
C LEU A 47 0.01 3.49 3.37
N SER A 48 -0.46 4.67 3.01
CA SER A 48 -1.87 4.94 2.80
C SER A 48 -2.16 5.10 1.32
N PHE A 49 -3.21 4.44 0.87
CA PHE A 49 -3.85 4.66 -0.42
C PHE A 49 -5.21 5.32 -0.17
N HIS A 50 -5.51 6.37 -0.93
CA HIS A 50 -6.73 7.15 -0.75
C HIS A 50 -7.75 6.68 -1.78
N TYR A 51 -8.89 6.18 -1.31
CA TYR A 51 -10.03 5.88 -2.16
C TYR A 51 -10.82 7.16 -2.42
N TYR A 52 -11.11 7.40 -3.70
CA TYR A 52 -11.97 8.50 -4.12
C TYR A 52 -13.26 7.91 -4.72
N PRO A 53 -14.41 8.19 -4.09
CA PRO A 53 -15.70 7.70 -4.52
C PRO A 53 -16.14 8.39 -5.81
N GLY A 54 -16.97 7.68 -6.57
CA GLY A 54 -17.57 8.17 -7.80
C GLY A 54 -16.79 7.78 -9.05
N ALA A 55 -17.49 7.13 -9.98
CA ALA A 55 -17.19 7.29 -11.39
C ALA A 55 -17.65 8.71 -11.76
N PRO A 56 -16.77 9.62 -12.21
CA PRO A 56 -17.22 10.92 -12.70
C PRO A 56 -18.27 10.68 -13.81
N LYS A 57 -19.45 11.28 -13.65
CA LYS A 57 -20.59 11.11 -14.58
C LYS A 57 -20.53 12.16 -15.69
N GLY A 58 -20.96 11.78 -16.89
CA GLY A 58 -20.99 12.69 -18.04
C GLY A 58 -19.61 12.95 -18.66
N TYR A 59 -19.47 14.06 -19.39
CA TYR A 59 -18.26 14.39 -20.15
C TYR A 59 -16.99 14.46 -19.28
N ALA A 60 -17.11 15.00 -18.05
CA ALA A 60 -16.00 15.12 -17.12
C ALA A 60 -15.35 13.77 -16.77
N GLY A 61 -16.14 12.69 -16.74
CA GLY A 61 -15.57 11.37 -16.46
C GLY A 61 -14.88 10.71 -17.63
N TYR A 62 -15.32 11.04 -18.84
CA TYR A 62 -14.64 10.63 -20.05
C TYR A 62 -13.28 11.35 -20.20
N THR A 63 -13.23 12.66 -19.96
CA THR A 63 -11.98 13.45 -20.03
C THR A 63 -10.98 13.04 -18.95
N ASP A 64 -11.45 12.81 -17.72
CA ASP A 64 -10.62 12.30 -16.63
C ASP A 64 -10.05 10.91 -16.95
N ARG A 65 -10.89 9.97 -17.39
CA ARG A 65 -10.43 8.63 -17.78
C ARG A 65 -9.38 8.69 -18.90
N ASN A 66 -9.56 9.52 -19.91
CA ASN A 66 -8.59 9.69 -20.99
C ASN A 66 -7.28 10.32 -20.51
N SER A 67 -7.37 11.31 -19.61
CA SER A 67 -6.21 11.97 -19.03
C SER A 67 -5.42 11.03 -18.11
N MET A 68 -6.12 10.20 -17.33
CA MET A 68 -5.52 9.09 -16.59
C MET A 68 -4.89 8.06 -17.51
N LEU A 69 -5.56 7.66 -18.59
CA LEU A 69 -5.01 6.73 -19.57
C LEU A 69 -3.72 7.26 -20.17
N GLN A 70 -3.71 8.52 -20.62
CA GLN A 70 -2.50 9.18 -21.10
C GLN A 70 -1.40 9.14 -20.03
N THR A 71 -1.70 9.58 -18.82
CA THR A 71 -0.71 9.68 -17.73
C THR A 71 -0.10 8.32 -17.40
N VAL A 72 -0.93 7.27 -17.31
CA VAL A 72 -0.49 5.91 -17.00
C VAL A 72 0.34 5.35 -18.16
N THR A 73 -0.11 5.50 -19.41
CA THR A 73 0.63 5.04 -20.59
C THR A 73 1.99 5.73 -20.71
N ASP A 74 2.03 7.05 -20.60
CA ASP A 74 3.26 7.82 -20.74
C ASP A 74 4.29 7.47 -19.66
N ASP A 75 3.84 7.21 -18.42
CA ASP A 75 4.71 6.79 -17.31
C ASP A 75 5.22 5.35 -17.52
N LEU A 76 4.39 4.41 -17.99
CA LEU A 76 4.79 3.03 -18.25
C LEU A 76 5.90 2.91 -19.30
N VAL A 77 5.88 3.76 -20.33
CA VAL A 77 6.87 3.76 -21.42
C VAL A 77 8.29 4.00 -20.90
N ASP A 78 8.43 4.74 -19.81
CA ASP A 78 9.72 5.05 -19.20
C ASP A 78 10.28 3.88 -18.34
N HIS A 79 9.57 2.74 -18.29
CA HIS A 79 9.91 1.56 -17.48
C HIS A 79 10.09 0.28 -18.31
N ASP A 80 10.88 -0.66 -17.79
CA ASP A 80 11.10 -1.97 -18.41
C ASP A 80 9.86 -2.88 -18.35
N ALA A 81 9.86 -3.94 -19.16
CA ALA A 81 8.72 -4.84 -19.31
C ALA A 81 8.33 -5.54 -18.00
N ASP A 82 9.30 -5.96 -17.19
CA ASP A 82 9.05 -6.68 -15.94
C ASP A 82 8.36 -5.76 -14.94
N TRP A 83 8.84 -4.51 -14.87
CA TRP A 83 8.22 -3.48 -14.07
C TRP A 83 6.80 -3.16 -14.54
N GLN A 84 6.58 -2.99 -15.85
CA GLN A 84 5.26 -2.69 -16.40
C GLN A 84 4.24 -3.79 -16.05
N PHE A 85 4.56 -5.06 -16.35
CA PHE A 85 3.66 -6.18 -16.09
C PHE A 85 3.44 -6.42 -14.59
N THR A 86 4.50 -6.31 -13.78
CA THR A 86 4.40 -6.47 -12.32
C THR A 86 3.54 -5.37 -11.71
N THR A 87 3.78 -4.11 -12.08
CA THR A 87 3.08 -2.95 -11.50
C THR A 87 1.62 -2.90 -11.95
N ILE A 88 1.34 -3.16 -13.24
CA ILE A 88 -0.03 -3.22 -13.76
C ILE A 88 -0.82 -4.38 -13.17
N GLY A 89 -0.19 -5.56 -13.05
CA GLY A 89 -0.79 -6.71 -12.37
C GLY A 89 -1.15 -6.37 -10.92
N PHE A 90 -0.19 -5.86 -10.15
CA PHE A 90 -0.41 -5.41 -8.77
C PHE A 90 -1.55 -4.40 -8.68
N ALA A 91 -1.52 -3.37 -9.53
CA ALA A 91 -2.53 -2.32 -9.56
C ALA A 91 -3.93 -2.87 -9.84
N LYS A 92 -4.06 -3.79 -10.80
CA LYS A 92 -5.32 -4.43 -11.17
C LYS A 92 -5.95 -5.15 -9.98
N GLY A 93 -5.16 -5.98 -9.29
CA GLY A 93 -5.63 -6.71 -8.11
C GLY A 93 -5.97 -5.80 -6.94
N PHE A 94 -5.05 -4.89 -6.61
CA PHE A 94 -5.21 -3.96 -5.50
C PHE A 94 -6.46 -3.07 -5.66
N LEU A 95 -6.65 -2.45 -6.82
CA LEU A 95 -7.79 -1.56 -7.08
C LEU A 95 -9.12 -2.32 -7.12
N SER A 96 -9.13 -3.54 -7.67
CA SER A 96 -10.33 -4.39 -7.69
C SER A 96 -10.78 -4.73 -6.28
N THR A 97 -9.86 -5.10 -5.39
CA THR A 97 -10.16 -5.38 -3.99
C THR A 97 -10.52 -4.11 -3.21
N VAL A 98 -9.88 -2.96 -3.47
CA VAL A 98 -10.27 -1.68 -2.88
C VAL A 98 -11.74 -1.37 -3.18
N LEU A 99 -12.13 -1.41 -4.47
CA LEU A 99 -13.51 -1.14 -4.89
C LEU A 99 -14.50 -2.14 -4.31
N LEU A 100 -14.15 -3.42 -4.27
CA LEU A 100 -14.98 -4.46 -3.66
C LEU A 100 -15.23 -4.17 -2.17
N ARG A 101 -14.20 -3.72 -1.45
CA ARG A 101 -14.27 -3.46 0.00
C ARG A 101 -14.97 -2.15 0.36
N THR A 102 -15.03 -1.18 -0.54
CA THR A 102 -15.80 0.06 -0.34
C THR A 102 -17.27 -0.06 -0.72
N GLY A 103 -17.66 -1.13 -1.41
CA GLY A 103 -19.01 -1.29 -1.94
C GLY A 103 -19.33 -0.32 -3.09
N GLU A 104 -20.51 -0.46 -3.70
CA GLU A 104 -20.93 0.34 -4.85
C GLU A 104 -21.62 1.67 -4.51
N SER A 105 -21.86 2.01 -3.24
CA SER A 105 -22.93 2.97 -2.90
C SER A 105 -22.60 4.05 -1.87
N ASP A 106 -21.38 4.16 -1.36
CA ASP A 106 -21.06 5.24 -0.41
C ASP A 106 -20.17 6.29 -1.11
N ASP A 107 -20.64 7.54 -1.19
CA ASP A 107 -19.88 8.71 -1.66
C ASP A 107 -18.78 9.12 -0.64
N SER A 108 -18.45 8.20 0.26
CA SER A 108 -17.50 8.38 1.34
C SER A 108 -16.06 8.14 0.88
N HIS A 109 -15.18 9.04 1.26
CA HIS A 109 -13.74 8.88 1.04
C HIS A 109 -13.16 7.96 2.11
N TYR A 110 -12.32 7.00 1.71
CA TYR A 110 -11.69 6.04 2.61
C TYR A 110 -10.17 6.05 2.46
N ILE A 111 -9.47 5.75 3.55
CA ILE A 111 -8.01 5.58 3.56
C ILE A 111 -7.71 4.10 3.81
N PHE A 112 -7.07 3.47 2.83
CA PHE A 112 -6.55 2.12 2.90
C PHE A 112 -5.12 2.15 3.43
N SER A 113 -4.94 1.68 4.65
CA SER A 113 -3.68 1.68 5.37
C SER A 113 -3.05 0.29 5.30
N VAL A 114 -1.97 0.16 4.54
CA VAL A 114 -1.26 -1.09 4.29
C VAL A 114 -0.06 -1.22 5.22
N VAL A 115 -0.01 -2.33 5.95
CA VAL A 115 1.11 -2.73 6.83
C VAL A 115 1.84 -3.94 6.24
N ASN A 116 3.08 -4.19 6.68
CA ASN A 116 3.86 -5.39 6.30
C ASN A 116 3.94 -5.65 4.78
N ARG A 117 4.29 -4.62 4.01
CA ARG A 117 4.46 -4.68 2.55
C ARG A 117 5.94 -4.77 2.16
N SER A 118 6.22 -5.33 1.00
CA SER A 118 7.57 -5.24 0.42
C SER A 118 7.84 -3.85 -0.16
N ASP A 119 9.10 -3.56 -0.49
CA ASP A 119 9.48 -2.28 -1.11
C ASP A 119 8.91 -2.12 -2.52
N SER A 120 8.76 -3.21 -3.27
CA SER A 120 8.12 -3.19 -4.60
C SER A 120 6.62 -2.90 -4.48
N ASP A 121 5.94 -3.51 -3.52
CA ASP A 121 4.51 -3.22 -3.26
C ASP A 121 4.32 -1.77 -2.79
N ALA A 122 5.23 -1.26 -1.94
CA ALA A 122 5.22 0.13 -1.52
C ALA A 122 5.39 1.09 -2.70
N THR A 123 6.26 0.74 -3.65
CA THR A 123 6.48 1.50 -4.88
C THR A 123 5.23 1.49 -5.77
N ALA A 124 4.60 0.33 -5.95
CA ALA A 124 3.37 0.20 -6.72
C ALA A 124 2.20 0.99 -6.09
N ILE A 125 2.03 0.98 -4.77
CA ILE A 125 0.99 1.76 -4.08
C ILE A 125 1.24 3.28 -4.22
N ARG A 126 2.49 3.73 -4.13
CA ARG A 126 2.84 5.14 -4.38
C ARG A 126 2.57 5.51 -5.83
N TRP A 127 2.91 4.63 -6.76
CA TRP A 127 2.62 4.81 -8.17
C TRP A 127 1.12 4.94 -8.43
N LEU A 128 0.30 4.04 -7.88
CA LEU A 128 -1.17 4.12 -7.93
C LEU A 128 -1.68 5.47 -7.41
N SER A 129 -1.19 5.91 -6.25
CA SER A 129 -1.60 7.18 -5.64
C SER A 129 -1.24 8.39 -6.53
N ARG A 130 -0.07 8.34 -7.17
CA ARG A 130 0.37 9.35 -8.14
C ARG A 130 -0.49 9.33 -9.40
N MET A 131 -0.76 8.17 -9.98
CA MET A 131 -1.57 8.05 -11.21
C MET A 131 -3.00 8.53 -11.00
N GLN A 132 -3.57 8.24 -9.83
CA GLN A 132 -4.93 8.68 -9.48
C GLN A 132 -5.07 10.20 -9.35
N THR A 133 -3.99 10.89 -8.97
CA THR A 133 -4.02 12.34 -8.67
C THR A 133 -3.45 13.21 -9.80
N LYS A 134 -2.53 12.68 -10.61
CA LYS A 134 -1.95 13.42 -11.74
C LYS A 134 -2.84 13.43 -12.97
N GLY A 135 -3.64 12.39 -13.16
CA GLY A 135 -4.43 12.19 -14.38
C GLY A 135 -5.76 12.95 -14.42
N THR A 136 -5.99 13.91 -13.52
CA THR A 136 -7.27 14.60 -13.39
C THR A 136 -7.25 15.93 -14.13
N ASP A 137 -7.71 15.95 -15.38
CA ASP A 137 -7.87 17.18 -16.18
C ASP A 137 -9.04 18.02 -15.65
N ASN A 138 -8.81 18.70 -14.52
CA ASN A 138 -9.77 19.53 -13.77
C ASN A 138 -10.94 18.78 -13.11
N ALA A 139 -10.88 17.45 -13.06
CA ALA A 139 -11.82 16.60 -12.32
C ALA A 139 -11.30 16.26 -10.92
N LEU A 140 -12.16 15.71 -10.06
CA LEU A 140 -11.70 15.03 -8.85
C LEU A 140 -11.11 13.67 -9.21
N PRO A 141 -10.10 13.16 -8.47
CA PRO A 141 -9.59 11.81 -8.64
C PRO A 141 -10.71 10.76 -8.58
N SER A 142 -10.58 9.69 -9.36
CA SER A 142 -11.53 8.57 -9.35
C SER A 142 -10.82 7.22 -9.34
N THR A 143 -11.06 6.44 -8.28
CA THR A 143 -10.50 5.08 -8.16
C THR A 143 -11.09 4.14 -9.20
N SER A 144 -12.35 4.33 -9.58
CA SER A 144 -13.03 3.51 -10.59
C SER A 144 -12.50 3.76 -12.01
N ASN A 145 -12.18 5.02 -12.36
CA ASN A 145 -11.54 5.34 -13.64
C ASN A 145 -10.14 4.77 -13.72
N LEU A 146 -9.32 4.95 -12.67
CA LEU A 146 -7.99 4.39 -12.63
C LEU A 146 -8.02 2.86 -12.77
N LYS A 147 -8.94 2.18 -12.07
CA LYS A 147 -9.13 0.73 -12.22
C LYS A 147 -9.48 0.33 -13.64
N SER A 148 -10.37 1.09 -14.29
CA SER A 148 -10.77 0.83 -15.68
C SER A 148 -9.62 1.02 -16.67
N VAL A 149 -8.80 2.06 -16.48
CA VAL A 149 -7.57 2.29 -17.26
C VAL A 149 -6.57 1.15 -17.07
N VAL A 150 -6.29 0.79 -15.83
CA VAL A 150 -5.36 -0.30 -15.49
C VAL A 150 -5.83 -1.63 -16.08
N CYS A 151 -7.13 -1.94 -15.99
CA CYS A 151 -7.69 -3.16 -16.59
C CYS A 151 -7.56 -3.18 -18.11
N GLY A 152 -7.80 -2.03 -18.78
CA GLY A 152 -7.61 -1.90 -20.22
C GLY A 152 -6.16 -2.17 -20.61
N ILE A 153 -5.23 -1.46 -19.96
CA ILE A 153 -3.79 -1.65 -20.21
C ILE A 153 -3.35 -3.08 -19.92
N ALA A 154 -3.80 -3.70 -18.83
CA ALA A 154 -3.49 -5.10 -18.51
C ALA A 154 -3.93 -6.05 -19.63
N SER A 155 -5.09 -5.81 -20.22
CA SER A 155 -5.58 -6.58 -21.37
C SER A 155 -4.68 -6.39 -22.59
N ASP A 156 -4.37 -5.14 -22.93
CA ASP A 156 -3.57 -4.80 -24.10
C ASP A 156 -2.14 -5.36 -24.00
N ILE A 157 -1.45 -5.14 -22.88
CA ILE A 157 -0.07 -5.60 -22.72
C ILE A 157 0.04 -7.12 -22.69
N SER A 158 -1.01 -7.83 -22.29
CA SER A 158 -1.04 -9.30 -22.33
C SER A 158 -1.08 -9.87 -23.75
N ILE A 159 -1.53 -9.06 -24.72
CA ILE A 159 -1.67 -9.45 -26.13
C ILE A 159 -0.50 -8.90 -26.94
N ASP A 160 -0.24 -7.60 -26.80
CA ASP A 160 0.68 -6.84 -27.66
C ASP A 160 2.08 -6.69 -27.06
N GLY A 161 2.25 -6.98 -25.76
CA GLY A 161 3.49 -6.79 -25.03
C GLY A 161 3.61 -5.43 -24.33
N PRO A 162 4.79 -5.09 -23.78
CA PRO A 162 4.98 -3.87 -23.00
C PRO A 162 4.79 -2.61 -23.86
N ARG A 163 4.34 -1.53 -23.22
CA ARG A 163 4.21 -0.21 -23.84
C ARG A 163 5.58 0.36 -24.18
N ARG A 164 5.68 0.95 -25.36
CA ARG A 164 6.93 1.52 -25.91
C ARG A 164 6.78 2.91 -26.49
N THR A 165 5.54 3.32 -26.70
CA THR A 165 5.15 4.58 -27.31
C THR A 165 4.25 5.33 -26.34
N LYS A 166 4.52 6.63 -26.20
CA LYS A 166 3.66 7.54 -25.44
C LYS A 166 2.29 7.65 -26.11
N PHE A 167 1.27 8.02 -25.34
CA PHE A 167 -0.13 8.00 -25.73
C PHE A 167 -0.41 8.72 -27.07
N TRP A 168 0.11 9.95 -27.23
CA TRP A 168 -0.07 10.72 -28.48
C TRP A 168 0.85 10.28 -29.62
N GLY A 169 1.84 9.45 -29.35
CA GLY A 169 2.67 8.81 -30.37
C GLY A 169 1.89 7.74 -31.15
N GLU A 170 1.00 7.00 -30.48
CA GLU A 170 0.12 6.00 -31.10
C GLU A 170 -0.98 6.64 -31.95
N ALA A 171 -1.48 7.83 -31.56
CA ALA A 171 -2.58 8.51 -32.23
C ALA A 171 -2.22 9.17 -33.58
N ARG A 172 -0.92 9.35 -33.88
CA ARG A 172 -0.46 10.10 -35.06
C ARG A 172 -0.33 9.28 -36.34
N GLY A 173 -0.59 7.97 -36.32
CA GLY A 173 -0.65 7.17 -37.56
C GLY A 173 0.65 7.07 -38.36
N ASP A 174 1.75 7.68 -37.92
CA ASP A 174 3.09 7.53 -38.49
C ASP A 174 3.71 6.21 -37.99
N CYS A 175 3.11 5.09 -38.39
CA CYS A 175 3.78 3.79 -38.33
C CYS A 175 4.21 3.44 -39.75
N SER A 176 5.26 4.13 -40.23
CA SER A 176 6.07 3.60 -41.31
C SER A 176 6.61 2.23 -40.90
N GLU A 177 6.61 1.33 -41.87
CA GLU A 177 7.23 0.02 -41.92
C GLU A 177 8.44 -0.18 -40.97
N ASN A 178 8.51 -1.39 -40.40
CA ASN A 178 9.58 -2.01 -39.61
C ASN A 178 9.45 -1.88 -38.07
N SER A 179 8.81 -2.86 -37.45
CA SER A 179 8.96 -3.14 -36.01
C SER A 179 8.94 -4.66 -35.73
N GLU A 180 9.63 -5.43 -36.57
CA GLU A 180 10.10 -6.75 -36.12
C GLU A 180 11.28 -6.61 -35.14
N GLU A 181 12.00 -5.49 -35.16
CA GLU A 181 13.01 -5.14 -34.16
C GLU A 181 12.35 -4.73 -32.85
N GLY A 182 12.12 -5.73 -32.02
CA GLY A 182 11.85 -5.54 -30.60
C GLY A 182 10.65 -6.31 -30.11
N ARG A 183 9.83 -6.97 -30.93
CA ARG A 183 8.70 -7.76 -30.39
C ARG A 183 9.19 -8.73 -29.32
N VAL A 184 8.56 -8.67 -28.15
CA VAL A 184 8.84 -9.63 -27.08
C VAL A 184 8.51 -11.01 -27.62
N SER A 185 9.40 -11.99 -27.44
CA SER A 185 9.13 -13.36 -27.87
C SER A 185 7.86 -13.87 -27.20
N SER A 186 7.13 -14.78 -27.86
CA SER A 186 5.90 -15.37 -27.29
C SER A 186 6.16 -16.07 -25.95
N GLU A 187 7.34 -16.69 -25.80
CA GLU A 187 7.80 -17.28 -24.55
C GLU A 187 7.97 -16.22 -23.46
N ARG A 188 8.66 -15.11 -23.77
CA ARG A 188 8.84 -14.03 -22.80
C ARG A 188 7.52 -13.33 -22.45
N LEU A 189 6.61 -13.16 -23.41
CA LEU A 189 5.28 -12.60 -23.15
C LEU A 189 4.48 -13.50 -22.20
N ARG A 190 4.59 -14.82 -22.34
CA ARG A 190 3.97 -15.78 -21.43
C ARG A 190 4.54 -15.66 -20.01
N GLU A 191 5.86 -15.54 -19.86
CA GLU A 191 6.50 -15.31 -18.56
C GLU A 191 6.02 -14.00 -17.91
N LEU A 192 6.00 -12.91 -18.66
CA LEU A 192 5.52 -11.61 -18.20
C LEU A 192 4.05 -11.66 -17.76
N THR A 193 3.20 -12.39 -18.50
CA THR A 193 1.79 -12.57 -18.13
C THR A 193 1.64 -13.37 -16.83
N ILE A 194 2.50 -14.36 -16.59
CA ILE A 194 2.55 -15.08 -15.31
C ILE A 194 3.00 -14.14 -14.19
N LEU A 195 4.02 -13.31 -14.41
CA LEU A 195 4.47 -12.30 -13.46
C LEU A 195 3.34 -11.32 -13.09
N MET A 196 2.59 -10.86 -14.09
CA MET A 196 1.43 -9.99 -13.91
C MET A 196 0.35 -10.67 -13.05
N ARG A 197 0.00 -11.93 -13.34
CA ARG A 197 -1.00 -12.67 -12.54
C ARG A 197 -0.56 -12.87 -11.10
N ASN A 198 0.72 -13.20 -10.87
CA ASN A 198 1.26 -13.32 -9.52
C ASN A 198 1.23 -11.98 -8.79
N ALA A 199 1.49 -10.87 -9.50
CA ALA A 199 1.41 -9.53 -8.92
C ALA A 199 -0.03 -9.12 -8.60
N GLU A 200 -0.98 -9.48 -9.45
CA GLU A 200 -2.41 -9.30 -9.22
C GLU A 200 -2.85 -9.94 -7.90
N GLN A 201 -2.53 -11.22 -7.68
CA GLN A 201 -2.84 -11.92 -6.44
C GLN A 201 -2.21 -11.25 -5.20
N ARG A 202 -0.98 -10.72 -5.33
CA ARG A 202 -0.35 -9.97 -4.23
C ARG A 202 -1.08 -8.65 -3.95
N GLY A 203 -1.44 -7.91 -4.99
CA GLY A 203 -2.21 -6.67 -4.89
C GLY A 203 -3.55 -6.90 -4.18
N GLU A 204 -4.27 -7.96 -4.58
CA GLU A 204 -5.53 -8.37 -3.94
C GLU A 204 -5.33 -8.68 -2.45
N SER A 205 -4.33 -9.51 -2.13
CA SER A 205 -4.04 -9.91 -0.75
C SER A 205 -3.71 -8.71 0.15
N LEU A 206 -2.88 -7.79 -0.34
CA LEU A 206 -2.51 -6.58 0.41
C LEU A 206 -3.68 -5.62 0.60
N ALA A 207 -4.48 -5.41 -0.45
CA ALA A 207 -5.69 -4.59 -0.35
C ALA A 207 -6.73 -5.23 0.58
N ALA A 208 -6.84 -6.56 0.61
CA ALA A 208 -7.73 -7.28 1.52
C ALA A 208 -7.29 -7.14 2.98
N GLY A 209 -5.98 -7.21 3.23
CA GLY A 209 -5.38 -7.05 4.56
C GLY A 209 -5.27 -5.60 5.06
N ALA A 210 -5.57 -4.62 4.21
CA ALA A 210 -5.45 -3.20 4.58
C ALA A 210 -6.50 -2.80 5.63
N GLN A 211 -6.10 -1.94 6.57
CA GLN A 211 -7.04 -1.30 7.49
C GLN A 211 -7.76 -0.15 6.75
N ILE A 212 -9.08 -0.05 6.89
CA ILE A 212 -9.91 0.98 6.25
C ILE A 212 -10.32 1.99 7.30
N PHE A 213 -10.10 3.27 7.02
CA PHE A 213 -10.54 4.38 7.86
C PHE A 213 -11.42 5.34 7.03
N PRO A 214 -12.52 5.87 7.56
CA PRO A 214 -13.20 7.01 6.97
C PRO A 214 -12.26 8.23 6.96
N TRP A 215 -12.34 9.04 5.91
CA TRP A 215 -11.50 10.23 5.76
C TRP A 215 -11.61 11.22 6.94
N TYR A 216 -12.82 11.36 7.50
CA TYR A 216 -13.12 12.32 8.56
C TYR A 216 -12.62 11.91 9.96
N GLU A 217 -12.14 10.68 10.17
CA GLU A 217 -11.66 10.21 11.48
C GLU A 217 -10.17 10.52 11.75
N ARG A 218 -9.48 11.23 10.84
CA ARG A 218 -8.06 11.60 10.98
C ARG A 218 -7.76 13.10 10.99
N ILE A 219 -8.80 13.95 11.01
CA ILE A 219 -8.70 15.41 11.20
C ILE A 219 -9.04 15.71 12.66
#